data_AF-N6UN78-F1
#
_entry.id   AF-N6UN78-F1
#
_cell.length_a   1.000
_cell.length_b   1.000
_cell.length_c   1.000
_cell.angle_alpha   90.00
_cell.angle_beta   90.00
_cell.angle_gamma   90.00
#
_symmetry.space_group_name_H-M   'P 1'
#
loop_
_entity.id
_entity.type
_entity.pdbx_description
1 polymer ?
#
loop_
_entity_poly.entity_id
_entity_poly.type
_entity_poly.pdbx_seq_one_letter_code
_entity_poly.pdbx_strand_id
1 'polypeptide(L)'
;MQLLPADGNPFKYCGYLAHPHQVFGAGVAAGDLLTASWGGQVGDFALSHDGGFAFTYGAEDRSLLQWEVRPRAVELLSLIGGTELEPFYCLLEGGKSGWLFQEVQDLFFYMQILQQENIDLPRRVSDTIQLSEIPELVRTCGFYPSHFELETMMMDIRYRDFDETGLVRDEVSFVEFVRLFVNHRPAYGYSMERLREAFGTMCQMGEYPKRSRIEKEDFVYLLQSIGDRLELPGGRAAGHRRRPTGKAGEAGEQREPAGEAALKPRLLPVEYIKSIL
;
A
#
# COMPACT_ATOMS: atom_id res chain seq x y z
N MET A 1 5.57 -13.17 -18.72
CA MET A 1 6.77 -12.36 -19.00
C MET A 1 6.28 -11.02 -19.52
N GLN A 2 6.65 -9.91 -18.87
CA GLN A 2 6.24 -8.57 -19.28
C GLN A 2 7.45 -7.86 -19.90
N LEU A 3 7.31 -7.43 -21.15
CA LEU A 3 8.40 -6.81 -21.94
C LEU A 3 8.27 -5.28 -22.07
N LEU A 4 7.11 -4.72 -21.70
CA LEU A 4 6.82 -3.29 -21.74
C LEU A 4 6.61 -2.75 -20.32
N PRO A 5 6.94 -1.48 -20.05
CA PRO A 5 6.60 -0.85 -18.77
C PRO A 5 5.11 -1.03 -18.48
N ALA A 6 4.78 -1.40 -17.24
CA ALA A 6 3.40 -1.56 -16.81
C ALA A 6 2.72 -0.19 -16.79
N ASP A 7 2.12 0.22 -17.90
CA ASP A 7 1.33 1.46 -18.00
C ASP A 7 -0.07 1.33 -17.38
N GLY A 8 -0.41 0.14 -16.85
CA GLY A 8 -1.67 -0.16 -16.18
C GLY A 8 -2.87 -0.27 -17.12
N ASN A 9 -2.67 -0.20 -18.44
CA ASN A 9 -3.78 -0.27 -19.39
C ASN A 9 -4.34 -1.71 -19.47
N PRO A 10 -5.61 -1.95 -19.09
CA PRO A 10 -6.17 -3.31 -19.02
C PRO A 10 -6.30 -3.98 -20.40
N PHE A 11 -6.26 -3.23 -21.50
CA PHE A 11 -6.36 -3.75 -22.86
C PHE A 11 -5.02 -4.14 -23.49
N LYS A 12 -3.90 -3.83 -22.83
CA LYS A 12 -2.55 -4.19 -23.30
C LYS A 12 -2.02 -5.49 -22.70
N TYR A 13 -2.71 -6.04 -21.71
CA TYR A 13 -2.26 -7.24 -21.00
C TYR A 13 -3.41 -8.22 -20.82
N CYS A 14 -3.07 -9.51 -20.79
CA CYS A 14 -3.99 -10.58 -20.42
C CYS A 14 -3.35 -11.42 -19.31
N GLY A 15 -4.09 -11.63 -18.23
CA GLY A 15 -3.69 -12.51 -17.12
C GLY A 15 -4.50 -13.81 -17.16
N TYR A 16 -3.83 -14.94 -16.97
CA TYR A 16 -4.48 -16.25 -16.85
C TYR A 16 -3.94 -16.97 -15.62
N LEU A 17 -4.84 -17.59 -14.86
CA LEU A 17 -4.46 -18.54 -13.82
C LEU A 17 -4.02 -19.83 -14.53
N ALA A 18 -2.73 -20.12 -14.49
CA ALA A 18 -2.19 -21.29 -15.17
C ALA A 18 -2.61 -22.58 -14.45
N HIS A 19 -2.21 -22.73 -13.18
CA HIS A 19 -2.47 -23.94 -12.40
C HIS A 19 -3.44 -23.64 -11.25
N PRO A 20 -4.39 -24.54 -10.97
CA PRO A 20 -5.34 -24.35 -9.87
C PRO A 20 -4.60 -24.36 -8.53
N HIS A 21 -5.03 -23.49 -7.63
CA HIS A 21 -4.56 -23.50 -6.26
C HIS A 21 -5.20 -24.67 -5.51
N GLN A 22 -4.39 -25.49 -4.84
CA GLN A 22 -4.91 -26.57 -4.01
C GLN A 22 -5.35 -25.98 -2.67
N VAL A 23 -6.59 -25.51 -2.58
CA VAL A 23 -7.21 -25.21 -1.29
C VAL A 23 -7.46 -26.55 -0.60
N PHE A 24 -6.59 -26.94 0.34
CA PHE A 24 -6.93 -28.03 1.25
C PHE A 24 -8.23 -27.66 1.98
N GLY A 25 -9.29 -28.37 1.64
CA GLY A 25 -10.61 -28.15 2.21
C GLY A 25 -10.63 -28.33 3.73
N ALA A 26 -11.37 -27.43 4.39
CA ALA A 26 -12.13 -27.64 5.61
C ALA A 26 -11.92 -29.01 6.30
N GLY A 27 -11.06 -29.05 7.31
CA GLY A 27 -10.83 -30.27 8.09
C GLY A 27 -9.65 -30.27 9.05
N VAL A 28 -8.81 -29.22 9.07
CA VAL A 28 -7.70 -29.11 10.03
C VAL A 28 -8.10 -28.22 11.18
N ALA A 29 -8.07 -28.77 12.39
CA ALA A 29 -8.36 -28.07 13.63
C ALA A 29 -7.50 -26.80 13.75
N ALA A 30 -8.10 -25.75 14.32
CA ALA A 30 -7.60 -24.37 14.41
C ALA A 30 -6.31 -24.14 15.23
N GLY A 31 -5.43 -25.14 15.35
CA GLY A 31 -4.20 -25.08 16.15
C GLY A 31 -2.92 -24.73 15.37
N ASP A 32 -2.80 -25.15 14.11
CA ASP A 32 -1.53 -25.09 13.35
C ASP A 32 -1.61 -24.16 12.14
N LEU A 33 -2.04 -22.91 12.37
CA LEU A 33 -2.22 -21.89 11.33
C LEU A 33 -0.90 -21.22 10.88
N LEU A 34 0.24 -21.89 11.04
CA LEU A 34 1.57 -21.35 10.68
C LEU A 34 2.27 -22.09 9.54
N THR A 35 1.64 -23.10 8.93
CA THR A 35 2.17 -23.83 7.76
C THR A 35 1.14 -24.03 6.65
N ALA A 36 0.25 -23.05 6.45
CA ALA A 36 -0.50 -22.97 5.20
C ALA A 36 0.42 -22.35 4.14
N SER A 37 1.24 -23.19 3.48
CA SER A 37 1.85 -22.79 2.21
C SER A 37 0.72 -22.52 1.22
N TRP A 38 0.72 -21.33 0.63
CA TRP A 38 -0.22 -20.93 -0.41
C TRP A 38 0.14 -21.69 -1.70
N GLY A 39 -0.25 -22.97 -1.76
CA GLY A 39 0.13 -23.95 -2.77
C GLY A 39 -0.68 -23.88 -4.06
N GLY A 40 -0.17 -23.09 -5.01
CA GLY A 40 -0.61 -23.06 -6.40
C GLY A 40 0.48 -22.40 -7.24
N GLN A 41 1.70 -22.93 -7.15
CA GLN A 41 2.88 -22.32 -7.76
C GLN A 41 3.18 -22.94 -9.12
N VAL A 42 3.33 -22.10 -10.13
CA VAL A 42 3.91 -22.49 -11.42
C VAL A 42 5.38 -22.83 -11.14
N GLY A 43 5.75 -24.10 -11.35
CA GLY A 43 7.12 -24.58 -11.13
C GLY A 43 8.08 -24.04 -12.18
N ASP A 44 7.66 -24.06 -13.45
CA ASP A 44 8.39 -23.45 -14.55
C ASP A 44 7.48 -23.22 -15.77
N PHE A 45 7.93 -22.46 -16.75
CA PHE A 45 7.28 -22.31 -18.04
C PHE A 45 8.28 -22.27 -19.19
N ALA A 46 7.85 -22.73 -20.37
CA ALA A 46 8.65 -22.69 -21.60
C ALA A 46 7.81 -22.17 -22.76
N LEU A 47 8.45 -21.49 -23.71
CA LEU A 47 7.82 -21.08 -24.96
C LEU A 47 8.27 -22.00 -26.10
N SER A 48 7.35 -22.27 -27.02
CA SER A 48 7.68 -22.85 -28.33
C SER A 48 8.62 -21.94 -29.11
N HIS A 49 9.41 -22.51 -30.04
CA HIS A 49 10.39 -21.77 -30.83
C HIS A 49 9.77 -20.63 -31.66
N ASP A 50 8.55 -20.81 -32.14
CA ASP A 50 7.77 -19.81 -32.89
C ASP A 50 6.97 -18.87 -31.98
N GLY A 51 6.95 -19.11 -30.67
CA GLY A 51 6.20 -18.32 -29.70
C GLY A 51 4.68 -18.50 -29.77
N GLY A 52 4.18 -19.42 -30.61
CA GLY A 52 2.74 -19.67 -30.78
C GLY A 52 2.11 -20.46 -29.64
N PHE A 53 2.93 -21.17 -28.87
CA PHE A 53 2.53 -21.91 -27.68
C PHE A 53 3.40 -21.60 -26.47
N ALA A 54 2.75 -21.56 -25.31
CA ALA A 54 3.41 -21.56 -24.00
C ALA A 54 3.06 -22.84 -23.25
N PHE A 55 4.03 -23.37 -22.51
CA PHE A 55 3.88 -24.55 -21.67
C PHE A 55 4.12 -24.16 -20.23
N THR A 56 3.24 -24.55 -19.32
CA THR A 56 3.39 -24.29 -17.89
C THR A 56 3.37 -25.60 -17.13
N TYR A 57 4.31 -25.79 -16.21
CA TYR A 57 4.39 -26.94 -15.31
C TYR A 57 4.03 -26.51 -13.90
N GLY A 58 3.12 -27.24 -13.24
CA GLY A 58 2.71 -26.92 -11.88
C GLY A 58 3.52 -27.74 -10.87
N ALA A 59 4.03 -27.06 -9.85
CA ALA A 59 4.94 -27.67 -8.88
C ALA A 59 4.24 -28.73 -8.02
N GLU A 60 2.97 -28.49 -7.67
CA GLU A 60 2.21 -29.32 -6.72
C GLU A 60 1.12 -30.17 -7.38
N ASP A 61 0.48 -29.67 -8.44
CA ASP A 61 -0.59 -30.37 -9.15
C ASP A 61 -0.08 -31.44 -10.15
N ARG A 62 1.25 -31.47 -10.39
CA ARG A 62 1.94 -32.34 -11.35
C ARG A 62 1.32 -32.30 -12.75
N SER A 63 0.74 -31.17 -13.12
CA SER A 63 0.11 -31.00 -14.42
C SER A 63 1.00 -30.19 -15.37
N LEU A 64 0.90 -30.50 -16.66
CA LEU A 64 1.53 -29.71 -17.73
C LEU A 64 0.41 -29.19 -18.62
N LEU A 65 0.34 -27.87 -18.75
CA LEU A 65 -0.67 -27.20 -19.55
C LEU A 65 0.00 -26.54 -20.76
N GLN A 66 -0.66 -26.67 -21.91
CA GLN A 66 -0.27 -26.02 -23.15
C GLN A 66 -1.28 -24.91 -23.47
N TRP A 67 -0.77 -23.73 -23.76
CA TRP A 67 -1.53 -22.53 -24.04
C TRP A 67 -1.23 -22.06 -25.46
N GLU A 68 -2.26 -21.79 -26.25
CA GLU A 68 -2.10 -21.13 -27.54
C GLU A 68 -1.97 -19.61 -27.31
N VAL A 69 -0.86 -19.03 -27.76
CA VAL A 69 -0.55 -17.62 -27.63
C VAL A 69 -1.01 -16.90 -28.89
N ARG A 70 -1.98 -15.99 -28.75
CA ARG A 70 -2.52 -15.18 -29.86
C ARG A 70 -2.19 -13.70 -29.68
N PRO A 71 -0.98 -13.23 -30.08
CA PRO A 71 -0.55 -11.85 -29.86
C PRO A 71 -1.46 -10.83 -30.57
N ARG A 72 -1.93 -11.17 -31.77
CA ARG A 72 -2.86 -10.33 -32.55
C ARG A 72 -4.15 -10.00 -31.80
N ALA A 73 -4.63 -10.89 -30.94
CA ALA A 73 -5.83 -10.61 -30.15
C ALA A 73 -5.58 -9.46 -29.15
N VAL A 74 -4.41 -9.44 -28.52
CA VAL A 74 -4.02 -8.37 -27.58
C VAL A 74 -3.76 -7.05 -28.32
N GLU A 75 -3.13 -7.09 -29.49
CA GLU A 75 -2.97 -5.90 -30.35
C GLU A 75 -4.31 -5.28 -30.74
N LEU A 76 -5.28 -6.11 -31.14
CA LEU A 76 -6.64 -5.67 -31.46
C LEU A 76 -7.36 -5.10 -30.22
N LEU A 77 -7.21 -5.73 -29.06
CA LEU A 77 -7.77 -5.22 -27.81
C LEU A 77 -7.19 -3.85 -27.46
N SER A 78 -5.87 -3.67 -27.57
CA SER A 78 -5.23 -2.37 -27.33
C SER A 78 -5.70 -1.30 -28.30
N LEU A 79 -6.06 -1.65 -29.53
CA LEU A 79 -6.59 -0.71 -30.52
C LEU A 79 -8.05 -0.33 -30.21
N ILE A 80 -8.86 -1.29 -29.78
CA ILE A 80 -10.29 -1.09 -29.46
C ILE A 80 -10.47 -0.41 -28.08
N GLY A 81 -9.52 -0.59 -27.16
CA GLY A 81 -9.56 -0.05 -25.80
C GLY A 81 -9.59 1.48 -25.74
N GLY A 82 -9.27 2.16 -26.84
CA GLY A 82 -9.34 3.61 -26.95
C GLY A 82 -8.08 4.33 -26.49
N THR A 83 -8.20 5.63 -26.30
CA THR A 83 -7.10 6.54 -25.95
C THR A 83 -7.28 7.17 -24.58
N GLU A 84 -6.19 7.69 -24.01
CA GLU A 84 -6.19 8.41 -22.74
C GLU A 84 -6.81 7.64 -21.57
N LEU A 85 -8.02 8.02 -21.12
CA LEU A 85 -8.75 7.41 -20.00
C LEU A 85 -9.79 6.37 -20.43
N GLU A 86 -10.11 6.27 -21.72
CA GLU A 86 -11.12 5.32 -22.22
C GLU A 86 -10.87 3.87 -21.76
N PRO A 87 -9.63 3.35 -21.80
CA PRO A 87 -9.34 2.00 -21.31
C PRO A 87 -9.61 1.84 -19.81
N PHE A 88 -9.43 2.89 -19.02
CA PHE A 88 -9.44 2.85 -17.57
C PHE A 88 -10.85 2.97 -16.97
N TYR A 89 -11.83 3.44 -17.74
CA TYR A 89 -13.21 3.53 -17.25
C TYR A 89 -13.77 2.17 -16.83
N CYS A 90 -13.35 1.07 -17.44
CA CYS A 90 -13.80 -0.26 -17.03
C CYS A 90 -13.34 -0.67 -15.62
N LEU A 91 -12.30 -0.02 -15.09
CA LEU A 91 -11.75 -0.28 -13.76
C LEU A 91 -12.39 0.59 -12.67
N LEU A 92 -13.19 1.58 -13.06
CA LEU A 92 -13.93 2.45 -12.15
C LEU A 92 -15.36 1.93 -11.94
N GLU A 93 -15.83 1.99 -10.71
CA GLU A 93 -17.21 1.63 -10.36
C GLU A 93 -18.20 2.55 -11.08
N GLY A 94 -19.00 1.98 -11.98
CA GLY A 94 -19.96 2.72 -12.82
C GLY A 94 -19.33 3.39 -14.06
N GLY A 95 -18.02 3.24 -14.27
CA GLY A 95 -17.31 3.76 -15.44
C GLY A 95 -17.33 5.28 -15.59
N LYS A 96 -17.30 5.77 -16.83
CA LYS A 96 -17.22 7.21 -17.15
C LYS A 96 -18.38 8.03 -16.58
N SER A 97 -19.56 7.43 -16.50
CA SER A 97 -20.77 8.06 -15.95
C SER A 97 -21.06 7.61 -14.52
N GLY A 98 -20.11 6.94 -13.87
CA GLY A 98 -20.20 6.49 -12.50
C GLY A 98 -20.02 7.65 -11.51
N TRP A 99 -20.63 7.50 -10.33
CA TRP A 99 -20.49 8.47 -9.25
C TRP A 99 -19.03 8.71 -8.86
N LEU A 100 -18.22 7.64 -8.75
CA LEU A 100 -16.82 7.76 -8.34
C LEU A 100 -15.99 8.62 -9.30
N PHE A 101 -16.22 8.48 -10.61
CA PHE A 101 -15.49 9.29 -11.59
C PHE A 101 -15.85 10.78 -11.49
N GLN A 102 -17.14 11.08 -11.29
CA GLN A 102 -17.61 12.45 -11.06
C GLN A 102 -17.05 13.03 -9.76
N GLU A 103 -17.06 12.26 -8.67
CA GLU A 103 -16.50 12.67 -7.39
C GLU A 103 -14.99 12.97 -7.49
N VAL A 104 -14.23 12.09 -8.14
CA VAL A 104 -12.79 12.28 -8.39
C VAL A 104 -12.54 13.56 -9.21
N GLN A 105 -13.37 13.81 -10.23
CA GLN A 105 -13.30 15.02 -11.04
C GLN A 105 -13.59 16.28 -10.21
N ASP A 106 -14.66 16.28 -9.42
CA ASP A 106 -15.04 17.43 -8.59
C ASP A 106 -13.99 17.72 -7.49
N LEU A 107 -13.45 16.67 -6.86
CA LEU A 107 -12.36 16.81 -5.88
C LEU A 107 -11.07 17.33 -6.50
N PHE A 108 -10.74 16.89 -7.72
CA PHE A 108 -9.57 17.41 -8.44
C PHE A 108 -9.72 18.92 -8.72
N PHE A 109 -10.89 19.37 -9.19
CA PHE A 109 -11.19 20.80 -9.35
C PHE A 109 -11.19 21.56 -8.03
N TYR A 110 -11.67 20.93 -6.96
CA TYR A 110 -11.63 21.52 -5.62
C TYR A 110 -10.19 21.75 -5.15
N MET A 111 -9.27 20.81 -5.40
CA MET A 111 -7.85 21.01 -5.06
C MET A 111 -7.24 22.19 -5.83
N GLN A 112 -7.56 22.33 -7.13
CA GLN A 112 -7.09 23.49 -7.92
C GLN A 112 -7.57 24.83 -7.38
N ILE A 113 -8.77 24.84 -6.80
CA ILE A 113 -9.34 26.01 -6.12
C ILE A 113 -8.55 26.31 -4.84
N LEU A 114 -8.24 25.30 -4.03
CA LEU A 114 -7.52 25.47 -2.77
C LEU A 114 -6.10 26.02 -2.97
N GLN A 115 -5.45 25.63 -4.06
CA GLN A 115 -4.12 26.13 -4.42
C GLN A 115 -4.10 27.62 -4.77
N GLN A 116 -5.25 28.23 -5.03
CA GLN A 116 -5.35 29.65 -5.37
C GLN A 116 -5.58 30.47 -4.11
N GLU A 117 -4.50 31.03 -3.57
CA GLU A 117 -4.53 31.86 -2.34
C GLU A 117 -5.29 33.19 -2.51
N ASN A 118 -5.47 33.67 -3.75
CA ASN A 118 -6.05 34.99 -4.03
C ASN A 118 -7.55 34.92 -4.33
N ILE A 119 -8.36 35.40 -3.39
CA ILE A 119 -9.83 35.46 -3.48
C ILE A 119 -10.31 36.53 -4.48
N ASP A 120 -9.47 37.54 -4.75
CA ASP A 120 -9.85 38.73 -5.55
C ASP A 120 -9.64 38.58 -7.06
N LEU A 121 -8.99 37.50 -7.52
CA LEU A 121 -8.74 37.23 -8.93
C LEU A 121 -9.71 36.17 -9.47
N PRO A 122 -10.12 36.25 -10.75
CA PRO A 122 -10.90 35.19 -11.37
C PRO A 122 -10.10 33.88 -11.32
N ARG A 123 -10.75 32.81 -10.84
CA ARG A 123 -10.09 31.52 -10.66
C ARG A 123 -9.61 30.96 -12.00
N ARG A 124 -8.35 30.54 -12.06
CA ARG A 124 -7.77 29.90 -13.25
C ARG A 124 -7.94 28.40 -13.11
N VAL A 125 -8.73 27.79 -13.98
CA VAL A 125 -8.79 26.33 -14.07
C VAL A 125 -7.54 25.90 -14.85
N SER A 126 -6.57 25.31 -14.16
CA SER A 126 -5.46 24.61 -14.81
C SER A 126 -5.93 23.21 -15.25
N ASP A 127 -5.11 22.49 -16.00
CA ASP A 127 -5.29 21.05 -16.24
C ASP A 127 -4.48 20.20 -15.25
N THR A 128 -3.72 20.85 -14.35
CA THR A 128 -2.78 20.25 -13.41
C THR A 128 -3.04 20.64 -11.96
N ILE A 129 -2.54 19.82 -11.02
CA ILE A 129 -2.37 20.11 -9.59
C ILE A 129 -0.92 19.82 -9.17
N GLN A 130 -0.52 20.30 -7.99
CA GLN A 130 0.83 20.01 -7.45
C GLN A 130 0.90 18.58 -6.93
N LEU A 131 2.07 17.95 -7.05
CA LEU A 131 2.27 16.59 -6.54
C LEU A 131 2.05 16.46 -5.03
N SER A 132 2.26 17.53 -4.26
CA SER A 132 2.01 17.58 -2.81
C SER A 132 0.56 17.29 -2.42
N GLU A 133 -0.39 17.51 -3.33
CA GLU A 133 -1.83 17.32 -3.08
C GLU A 133 -2.29 15.87 -3.26
N ILE A 134 -1.50 15.03 -3.93
CA ILE A 134 -1.86 13.64 -4.22
C ILE A 134 -2.25 12.87 -2.95
N PRO A 135 -1.49 12.92 -1.83
CA PRO A 135 -1.86 12.20 -0.62
C PRO A 135 -3.23 12.58 -0.07
N GLU A 136 -3.58 13.86 -0.08
CA GLU A 136 -4.86 14.34 0.44
C GLU A 136 -6.00 14.00 -0.51
N LEU A 137 -5.79 14.18 -1.81
CA LEU A 137 -6.78 13.88 -2.84
C LEU A 137 -7.13 12.39 -2.85
N VAL A 138 -6.13 11.50 -2.82
CA VAL A 138 -6.34 10.04 -2.81
C VAL A 138 -7.15 9.58 -1.58
N ARG A 139 -6.84 10.14 -0.40
CA ARG A 139 -7.58 9.88 0.85
C ARG A 139 -9.01 10.39 0.81
N THR A 140 -9.23 11.55 0.19
CA THR A 140 -10.57 12.14 0.04
C THR A 140 -11.43 11.31 -0.91
N CYS A 141 -10.82 10.72 -1.95
CA CYS A 141 -11.46 9.75 -2.84
C CYS A 141 -11.73 8.38 -2.17
N GLY A 142 -11.41 8.21 -0.88
CA GLY A 142 -11.68 7.00 -0.11
C GLY A 142 -10.64 5.88 -0.26
N PHE A 143 -9.43 6.18 -0.77
CA PHE A 143 -8.30 5.26 -0.77
C PHE A 143 -7.24 5.69 0.25
N TYR A 144 -6.85 4.78 1.14
CA TYR A 144 -5.91 5.07 2.24
C TYR A 144 -4.61 4.27 2.07
N PRO A 145 -3.72 4.67 1.15
CA PRO A 145 -2.40 4.08 0.99
C PRO A 145 -1.49 4.36 2.19
N SER A 146 -0.55 3.45 2.42
CA SER A 146 0.59 3.63 3.34
C SER A 146 1.49 4.77 2.90
N HIS A 147 2.35 5.26 3.80
CA HIS A 147 3.33 6.29 3.46
C HIS A 147 4.28 5.81 2.36
N PHE A 148 4.69 4.53 2.41
CA PHE A 148 5.54 3.95 1.37
C PHE A 148 4.85 3.91 -0.01
N GLU A 149 3.57 3.53 -0.05
CA GLU A 149 2.78 3.53 -1.29
C GLU A 149 2.59 4.94 -1.83
N LEU A 150 2.33 5.93 -0.96
CA LEU A 150 2.21 7.34 -1.36
C LEU A 150 3.51 7.87 -1.96
N GLU A 151 4.65 7.63 -1.33
CA GLU A 151 5.95 8.01 -1.88
C GLU A 151 6.17 7.34 -3.23
N THR A 152 5.84 6.05 -3.36
CA THR A 152 5.96 5.34 -4.64
C THR A 152 5.08 5.96 -5.72
N MET A 153 3.83 6.30 -5.40
CA MET A 153 2.90 6.98 -6.32
C MET A 153 3.43 8.35 -6.77
N MET A 154 3.99 9.12 -5.85
CA MET A 154 4.57 10.43 -6.14
C MET A 154 5.86 10.31 -6.95
N MET A 155 6.71 9.33 -6.66
CA MET A 155 7.94 9.07 -7.42
C MET A 155 7.64 8.65 -8.86
N ASP A 156 6.62 7.82 -9.09
CA ASP A 156 6.22 7.40 -10.44
C ASP A 156 5.93 8.60 -11.35
N ILE A 157 5.18 9.58 -10.86
CA ILE A 157 4.90 10.80 -11.62
C ILE A 157 6.12 11.71 -11.72
N ARG A 158 6.84 11.92 -10.61
CA ARG A 158 8.00 12.82 -10.56
C ARG A 158 9.07 12.46 -11.58
N TYR A 159 9.29 11.15 -11.78
CA TYR A 159 10.33 10.63 -12.65
C TYR A 159 9.83 10.07 -14.00
N ARG A 160 8.53 10.16 -14.30
CA ARG A 160 7.93 9.56 -15.50
C ARG A 160 8.67 9.92 -16.80
N ASP A 161 8.98 11.20 -16.99
CA ASP A 161 9.61 11.72 -18.21
C ASP A 161 11.12 11.97 -18.03
N PHE A 162 11.70 11.53 -16.90
CA PHE A 162 13.07 11.87 -16.54
C PHE A 162 14.10 11.25 -17.48
N ASP A 163 13.87 10.02 -17.95
CA ASP A 163 14.78 9.33 -18.86
C ASP A 163 14.89 10.02 -20.23
N GLU A 164 13.82 10.69 -20.67
CA GLU A 164 13.76 11.39 -21.96
C GLU A 164 14.13 12.87 -21.86
N THR A 165 13.68 13.55 -20.80
CA THR A 165 13.79 15.01 -20.65
C THR A 165 14.90 15.45 -19.69
N GLY A 166 15.34 14.57 -18.79
CA GLY A 166 16.25 14.91 -17.69
C GLY A 166 15.64 15.84 -16.63
N LEU A 167 14.34 16.14 -16.70
CA LEU A 167 13.64 17.04 -15.79
C LEU A 167 12.69 16.26 -14.90
N VAL A 168 12.63 16.66 -13.62
CA VAL A 168 11.62 16.15 -12.68
C VAL A 168 10.36 17.00 -12.76
N ARG A 169 9.20 16.35 -12.60
CA ARG A 169 7.90 17.01 -12.58
C ARG A 169 7.41 17.21 -11.16
N ASP A 170 6.79 18.36 -10.92
CA ASP A 170 6.12 18.68 -9.65
C ASP A 170 4.61 18.93 -9.83
N GLU A 171 4.11 18.71 -11.04
CA GLU A 171 2.70 18.82 -11.40
C GLU A 171 2.16 17.53 -12.03
N VAL A 172 0.91 17.21 -11.69
CA VAL A 172 0.17 16.05 -12.22
C VAL A 172 -1.11 16.51 -12.91
N SER A 173 -1.38 15.98 -14.11
CA SER A 173 -2.63 16.23 -14.81
C SER A 173 -3.78 15.34 -14.30
N PHE A 174 -5.03 15.71 -14.60
CA PHE A 174 -6.18 14.88 -14.23
C PHE A 174 -6.10 13.45 -14.78
N VAL A 175 -5.67 13.31 -16.05
CA VAL A 175 -5.53 12.00 -16.71
C VAL A 175 -4.49 11.14 -16.02
N GLU A 176 -3.34 11.72 -15.66
CA GLU A 176 -2.29 11.02 -14.93
C GLU A 176 -2.73 10.63 -13.53
N PHE A 177 -3.45 11.52 -12.84
CA PHE A 177 -3.99 11.24 -11.52
C PHE A 177 -4.97 10.06 -11.55
N VAL A 178 -5.94 10.04 -12.47
CA VAL A 178 -6.92 8.95 -12.56
C VAL A 178 -6.22 7.61 -12.85
N ARG A 179 -5.22 7.61 -13.73
CA ARG A 179 -4.41 6.40 -14.01
C ARG A 179 -3.68 5.93 -12.76
N LEU A 180 -2.99 6.82 -12.07
CA LEU A 180 -2.27 6.53 -10.83
C LEU A 180 -3.23 5.99 -9.76
N PHE A 181 -4.38 6.65 -9.58
CA PHE A 181 -5.40 6.28 -8.61
C PHE A 181 -5.94 4.88 -8.88
N VAL A 182 -6.34 4.58 -10.11
CA VAL A 182 -6.89 3.27 -10.49
C VAL A 182 -5.86 2.15 -10.33
N ASN A 183 -4.60 2.39 -10.71
CA ASN A 183 -3.54 1.38 -10.67
C ASN A 183 -3.13 0.99 -9.24
N HIS A 184 -3.17 1.95 -8.31
CA HIS A 184 -2.81 1.70 -6.91
C HIS A 184 -4.01 1.38 -6.01
N ARG A 185 -5.24 1.72 -6.43
CA ARG A 185 -6.44 1.43 -5.64
C ARG A 185 -6.62 -0.10 -5.54
N PRO A 186 -6.70 -0.66 -4.32
CA PRO A 186 -6.94 -2.09 -4.16
C PRO A 186 -8.32 -2.45 -4.68
N ALA A 187 -8.43 -3.60 -5.37
CA ALA A 187 -9.71 -4.10 -5.87
C ALA A 187 -10.73 -4.37 -4.76
N TYR A 188 -10.25 -4.70 -3.55
CA TYR A 188 -11.07 -4.90 -2.36
C TYR A 188 -10.51 -4.07 -1.21
N GLY A 189 -11.39 -3.32 -0.55
CA GLY A 189 -11.03 -2.60 0.68
C GLY A 189 -10.81 -3.52 1.88
N TYR A 190 -10.47 -2.92 3.01
CA TYR A 190 -10.34 -3.63 4.29
C TYR A 190 -11.72 -4.04 4.82
N SER A 191 -11.90 -5.33 5.10
CA SER A 191 -13.12 -5.82 5.74
C SER A 191 -13.10 -5.53 7.24
N MET A 192 -14.28 -5.32 7.83
CA MET A 192 -14.40 -5.15 9.28
C MET A 192 -13.89 -6.37 10.08
N GLU A 193 -13.91 -7.55 9.48
CA GLU A 193 -13.36 -8.77 10.07
C GLU A 193 -11.84 -8.69 10.19
N ARG A 194 -11.14 -8.35 9.10
CA ARG A 194 -9.69 -8.12 9.11
C ARG A 194 -9.28 -7.03 10.09
N LEU A 195 -10.04 -5.94 10.16
CA LEU A 195 -9.77 -4.87 11.14
C LEU A 195 -9.92 -5.36 12.59
N ARG A 196 -10.91 -6.20 12.88
CA ARG A 196 -11.09 -6.81 14.21
C ARG A 196 -9.97 -7.78 14.56
N GLU A 197 -9.52 -8.59 13.60
CA GLU A 197 -8.39 -9.51 13.78
C GLU A 197 -7.08 -8.76 14.03
N ALA A 198 -6.81 -7.72 13.24
CA ALA A 198 -5.65 -6.85 13.43
C ALA A 198 -5.67 -6.17 14.80
N PHE A 199 -6.84 -5.64 15.22
CA PHE A 199 -7.01 -5.07 16.55
C PHE A 199 -6.82 -6.12 17.67
N GLY A 200 -7.35 -7.34 17.47
CA GLY A 200 -7.13 -8.46 18.37
C GLY A 200 -5.66 -8.82 18.53
N THR A 201 -4.88 -8.72 17.46
CA THR A 201 -3.43 -8.92 17.47
C THR A 201 -2.73 -7.81 18.26
N MET A 202 -3.09 -6.53 18.05
CA MET A 202 -2.54 -5.42 18.82
C MET A 202 -2.80 -5.55 20.33
N CYS A 203 -3.99 -6.00 20.73
CA CYS A 203 -4.32 -6.28 22.13
C CYS A 203 -3.42 -7.35 22.79
N GLN A 204 -2.79 -8.21 22.00
CA GLN A 204 -1.89 -9.27 22.49
C GLN A 204 -0.43 -8.82 22.57
N MET A 205 -0.05 -7.70 21.94
CA MET A 205 1.34 -7.21 21.89
C MET A 205 1.80 -6.47 23.16
N GLY A 206 0.89 -6.19 24.11
CA GLY A 206 1.21 -5.57 25.40
C GLY A 206 1.72 -6.55 26.45
N GLU A 207 2.27 -6.02 27.57
CA GLU A 207 2.83 -6.82 28.69
C GLU A 207 1.81 -7.72 29.43
N TYR A 208 0.52 -7.68 29.06
CA TYR A 208 -0.54 -8.46 29.69
C TYR A 208 -1.28 -9.34 28.67
N PRO A 209 -0.84 -10.60 28.47
CA PRO A 209 -1.54 -11.52 27.58
C PRO A 209 -2.92 -11.82 28.17
N LYS A 210 -3.99 -11.70 27.34
CA LYS A 210 -5.41 -12.01 27.61
C LYS A 210 -6.36 -10.85 27.96
N ARG A 211 -6.19 -9.66 27.38
CA ARG A 211 -7.28 -8.66 27.37
C ARG A 211 -7.80 -8.43 25.96
N SER A 212 -9.13 -8.49 25.77
CA SER A 212 -9.81 -8.02 24.56
C SER A 212 -9.91 -6.47 24.52
N ARG A 213 -9.05 -5.79 25.26
CA ARG A 213 -9.12 -4.35 25.54
C ARG A 213 -7.69 -3.82 25.62
N ILE A 214 -7.48 -2.65 25.05
CA ILE A 214 -6.23 -1.89 25.11
C ILE A 214 -6.52 -0.54 25.76
N GLU A 215 -5.65 -0.09 26.66
CA GLU A 215 -5.75 1.25 27.24
C GLU A 215 -5.35 2.29 26.18
N LYS A 216 -5.86 3.51 26.32
CA LYS A 216 -5.64 4.58 25.32
C LYS A 216 -4.15 4.87 25.13
N GLU A 217 -3.40 4.94 26.23
CA GLU A 217 -1.98 5.26 26.23
C GLU A 217 -1.16 4.19 25.50
N ASP A 218 -1.47 2.92 25.75
CA ASP A 218 -0.82 1.78 25.09
C ASP A 218 -1.18 1.75 23.60
N PHE A 219 -2.45 2.01 23.25
CA PHE A 219 -2.88 2.07 21.86
C PHE A 219 -2.17 3.19 21.09
N VAL A 220 -2.09 4.39 21.68
CA VAL A 220 -1.35 5.52 21.10
C VAL A 220 0.13 5.18 20.95
N TYR A 221 0.73 4.53 21.94
CA TYR A 221 2.13 4.11 21.87
C TYR A 221 2.37 3.12 20.72
N LEU A 222 1.50 2.12 20.54
CA LEU A 222 1.62 1.16 19.43
C LEU A 222 1.53 1.88 18.07
N LEU A 223 0.56 2.80 17.90
CA LEU A 223 0.41 3.57 16.66
C LEU A 223 1.60 4.51 16.36
N GLN A 224 2.33 4.92 17.38
CA GLN A 224 3.51 5.79 17.23
C GLN A 224 4.82 5.02 17.05
N SER A 225 4.85 3.73 17.42
CA SER A 225 6.09 2.94 17.47
C SER A 225 6.16 1.82 16.44
N ILE A 226 5.03 1.29 15.99
CA ILE A 226 4.96 0.14 15.09
C ILE A 226 4.37 0.56 13.75
N GLY A 227 5.06 0.18 12.66
CA GLY A 227 4.60 0.44 11.29
C GLY A 227 4.73 1.91 10.87
N ASP A 228 3.74 2.39 10.12
CA ASP A 228 3.65 3.80 9.69
C ASP A 228 3.30 4.69 10.89
N ARG A 229 4.30 5.45 11.33
CA ARG A 229 4.22 6.24 12.55
C ARG A 229 3.18 7.35 12.41
N LEU A 230 2.17 7.31 13.28
CA LEU A 230 1.15 8.34 13.33
C LEU A 230 1.67 9.57 14.10
N GLU A 231 1.81 10.70 13.40
CA GLU A 231 2.11 11.98 14.02
C GLU A 231 0.84 12.56 14.66
N LEU A 232 0.73 12.45 15.99
CA LEU A 232 -0.39 13.04 16.73
C LEU A 232 -0.03 14.46 17.19
N PRO A 233 -0.82 15.49 16.84
CA PRO A 233 -0.58 16.84 17.31
C PRO A 233 -0.71 16.89 18.85
N GLY A 234 0.42 17.15 19.53
CA GLY A 234 0.50 17.27 21.00
C GLY A 234 1.38 16.24 21.72
N GLY A 235 1.94 15.26 21.02
CA GLY A 235 2.82 14.24 21.60
C GLY A 235 4.27 14.71 21.76
N ARG A 236 4.57 15.57 22.75
CA ARG A 236 5.95 15.62 23.28
C ARG A 236 6.29 14.21 23.76
N ALA A 237 7.41 13.66 23.28
CA ALA A 237 7.96 12.39 23.73
C ALA A 237 7.97 12.33 25.26
N ALA A 238 6.94 11.71 25.84
CA ALA A 238 6.79 11.60 27.27
C ALA A 238 7.74 10.49 27.74
N GLY A 239 8.95 10.90 28.10
CA GLY A 239 9.89 10.05 28.82
C GLY A 239 9.17 9.34 29.96
N HIS A 240 9.23 8.01 29.91
CA HIS A 240 8.67 7.05 30.85
C HIS A 240 8.83 7.53 32.31
N ARG A 241 7.77 8.10 32.89
CA ARG A 241 7.73 8.39 34.33
C ARG A 241 7.32 7.11 35.06
N ARG A 242 8.31 6.30 35.43
CA ARG A 242 8.09 5.15 36.33
C ARG A 242 7.44 5.66 37.63
N ARG A 243 6.27 5.14 37.98
CA ARG A 243 5.68 5.31 39.32
C ARG A 243 6.55 4.57 40.34
N PRO A 244 6.98 5.18 41.45
CA PRO A 244 7.58 4.43 42.54
C PRO A 244 6.47 3.88 43.45
N THR A 245 6.40 2.56 43.55
CA THR A 245 5.75 1.86 44.67
C THR A 245 6.62 2.05 45.91
N GLY A 246 6.05 2.63 46.96
CA GLY A 246 6.79 2.97 48.18
C GLY A 246 7.24 1.75 49.00
N LYS A 247 8.33 1.93 49.75
CA LYS A 247 8.51 1.47 51.13
C LYS A 247 9.51 2.40 51.83
N ALA A 248 9.19 2.73 53.08
CA ALA A 248 9.94 3.60 53.97
C ALA A 248 11.28 2.98 54.41
N GLY A 249 12.28 3.83 54.68
CA GLY A 249 13.54 3.43 55.30
C GLY A 249 14.59 4.54 55.31
N GLU A 250 14.63 5.27 56.42
CA GLU A 250 15.79 5.93 57.08
C GLU A 250 16.67 6.97 56.36
N ALA A 251 17.18 7.86 57.21
CA ALA A 251 17.85 9.11 56.91
C ALA A 251 19.32 8.95 56.49
N GLY A 252 19.85 9.95 55.79
CA GLY A 252 21.27 10.28 55.86
C GLY A 252 21.92 10.70 54.54
N GLU A 253 22.29 11.99 54.51
CA GLU A 253 23.56 12.48 53.95
C GLU A 253 23.61 13.05 52.52
N GLN A 254 24.26 14.21 52.45
CA GLN A 254 24.39 15.16 51.35
C GLN A 254 25.43 14.68 50.32
N ARG A 255 25.23 14.98 49.02
CA ARG A 255 26.24 15.62 48.15
C ARG A 255 25.72 15.97 46.74
N GLU A 256 26.22 17.11 46.27
CA GLU A 256 26.00 17.80 45.00
C GLU A 256 26.85 17.20 43.82
N PRO A 257 26.79 17.71 42.58
CA PRO A 257 26.56 16.91 41.37
C PRO A 257 27.82 16.73 40.48
N ALA A 258 27.86 15.68 39.65
CA ALA A 258 28.76 15.61 38.49
C ALA A 258 28.35 14.54 37.49
N GLY A 259 28.47 14.86 36.20
CA GLY A 259 28.84 13.87 35.19
C GLY A 259 27.76 13.46 34.20
N GLU A 260 27.56 14.30 33.19
CA GLU A 260 27.02 13.92 31.89
C GLU A 260 27.90 12.80 31.27
N ALA A 261 27.31 11.63 31.05
CA ALA A 261 27.93 10.55 30.27
C ALA A 261 26.88 9.96 29.33
N ALA A 262 27.03 10.28 28.05
CA ALA A 262 26.21 9.76 26.97
C ALA A 262 26.58 8.31 26.60
N LEU A 263 25.53 7.56 26.23
CA LEU A 263 25.46 6.42 25.29
C LEU A 263 25.96 5.04 25.72
N LYS A 264 25.05 4.05 25.63
CA LYS A 264 24.89 3.22 24.41
C LYS A 264 23.53 2.49 24.38
N PRO A 265 22.79 2.49 23.26
CA PRO A 265 21.64 1.60 23.10
C PRO A 265 22.12 0.16 22.91
N ARG A 266 21.53 -0.76 23.69
CA ARG A 266 21.69 -2.21 23.49
C ARG A 266 20.97 -2.59 22.19
N LEU A 267 21.74 -2.92 21.16
CA LEU A 267 21.26 -3.62 19.97
C LEU A 267 20.67 -4.96 20.40
N LEU A 268 19.41 -5.22 20.03
CA LEU A 268 18.79 -6.54 20.18
C LEU A 268 19.35 -7.50 19.11
N PRO A 269 19.46 -8.81 19.40
CA PRO A 269 20.07 -9.78 18.49
C PRO A 269 19.30 -9.96 17.18
N VAL A 270 20.06 -10.19 16.10
CA VAL A 270 19.66 -10.20 14.68
C VAL A 270 18.75 -11.38 14.27
N GLU A 271 18.33 -12.24 15.19
CA GLU A 271 17.59 -13.46 14.84
C GLU A 271 16.08 -13.25 14.56
N TYR A 272 15.54 -12.04 14.72
CA TYR A 272 14.11 -11.76 14.49
C TYR A 272 13.76 -11.17 13.11
N ILE A 273 14.74 -10.97 12.22
CA ILE A 273 14.52 -10.28 10.92
C ILE A 273 14.15 -11.26 9.79
N LYS A 274 14.17 -12.58 10.02
CA LYS A 274 13.92 -13.57 8.95
C LYS A 274 12.48 -14.06 8.80
N SER A 275 11.49 -13.43 9.44
CA SER A 275 10.08 -13.85 9.30
C SER A 275 9.15 -12.80 8.68
N ILE A 276 9.68 -11.72 8.08
CA ILE A 276 8.87 -10.68 7.40
C ILE A 276 9.52 -10.24 6.06
N LEU A 277 10.08 -11.20 5.32
CA LEU A 277 10.33 -11.10 3.88
C LEU A 277 9.92 -12.44 3.26
#